data_AF-A0AAV2ET34-F1
#
_entry.id   AF-A0AAV2ET34-F1
#
_cell.length_a   1.000
_cell.length_b   1.000
_cell.length_c   1.000
_cell.angle_alpha   90.00
_cell.angle_beta   90.00
_cell.angle_gamma   90.00
#
_symmetry.space_group_name_H-M   'P 1'
#
loop_
_entity.id
_entity.type
_entity.pdbx_description
1 polymer ?
#
loop_
_entity_poly.entity_id
_entity_poly.type
_entity_poly.pdbx_seq_one_letter_code
_entity_poly.pdbx_strand_id
1 'polypeptide(L)'
;MLTTQASESCNAQVRLFLKPKHDLDLFFIHFSILLAEKRRKETESDYNGKQSVPYIMLEDSPILQHAAKVFTPNIFNRIQKQYLKTEPYIMETLSDTRDDGMIGYLTYMIEDGERSDERVVLVDISTRTLVC
;
A
#
# COMPACT_ATOMS: atom_id res chain seq x y z
N MET A 1 -0.36 -35.28 13.83
CA MET A 1 -1.42 -34.54 13.12
C MET A 1 -0.84 -33.18 12.77
N LEU A 2 -0.71 -32.82 11.49
CA LEU A 2 -0.33 -31.47 11.09
C LEU A 2 -1.61 -30.63 10.97
N THR A 3 -1.80 -29.70 11.90
CA THR A 3 -2.81 -28.65 11.80
C THR A 3 -2.09 -27.37 11.35
N THR A 4 -2.67 -26.65 10.40
CA THR A 4 -2.20 -25.29 10.06
C THR A 4 -2.89 -24.28 10.95
N GLN A 5 -2.28 -23.13 11.21
CA GLN A 5 -2.87 -22.05 12.01
C GLN A 5 -4.28 -21.64 11.48
N ALA A 6 -4.47 -21.70 10.17
CA ALA A 6 -5.76 -21.47 9.53
C ALA A 6 -6.81 -22.53 9.92
N SER A 7 -6.42 -23.81 9.95
CA SER A 7 -7.32 -24.89 10.37
C SER A 7 -7.70 -24.79 11.85
N GLU A 8 -6.77 -24.36 12.71
CA GLU A 8 -7.03 -24.17 14.14
C GLU A 8 -8.01 -23.02 14.39
N SER A 9 -7.80 -21.88 13.73
CA SER A 9 -8.71 -20.73 13.82
C SER A 9 -10.12 -21.07 13.32
N CYS A 10 -10.22 -21.79 12.20
CA CYS A 10 -11.51 -22.25 11.67
C CYS A 10 -12.19 -23.22 12.66
N ASN A 11 -11.45 -24.21 13.16
CA ASN A 11 -11.97 -25.19 14.10
C ASN A 11 -12.40 -24.55 15.43
N ALA A 12 -11.70 -23.52 15.90
CA ALA A 12 -12.08 -22.76 17.08
C ALA A 12 -13.45 -22.08 16.89
N GLN A 13 -13.72 -21.52 15.71
CA GLN A 13 -15.04 -20.96 15.38
C GLN A 13 -16.11 -22.05 15.33
N VAL A 14 -15.86 -23.18 14.65
CA VAL A 14 -16.82 -24.29 14.55
C VAL A 14 -17.17 -24.87 15.93
N ARG A 15 -16.19 -24.98 16.84
CA ARG A 15 -16.38 -25.48 18.21
C ARG A 15 -17.37 -24.64 19.03
N LEU A 16 -17.54 -23.35 18.73
CA LEU A 16 -18.55 -22.51 19.42
C LEU A 16 -19.99 -23.02 19.19
N PHE A 17 -20.22 -23.75 18.10
CA PHE A 17 -21.52 -24.25 17.67
C PHE A 17 -21.71 -25.74 17.96
N LEU A 18 -20.64 -26.47 18.30
CA LEU A 18 -20.65 -27.89 18.67
C LEU A 18 -20.85 -28.08 20.19
N LYS A 19 -21.88 -27.44 20.76
CA LYS A 19 -22.20 -27.64 22.18
C LYS A 19 -22.84 -29.02 22.36
N PRO A 20 -22.49 -29.80 23.41
CA PRO A 20 -23.02 -31.16 23.63
C PRO A 20 -24.55 -31.25 23.75
N LYS A 21 -25.23 -30.12 23.98
CA LYS A 21 -26.69 -30.01 24.07
C LYS A 21 -27.36 -29.53 22.78
N HIS A 22 -26.60 -29.20 21.74
CA HIS A 22 -27.16 -28.79 20.45
C HIS A 22 -27.39 -30.03 19.60
N ASP A 23 -28.59 -30.14 19.04
CA ASP A 23 -28.92 -31.15 18.04
C ASP A 23 -28.11 -30.88 16.76
N LEU A 24 -27.80 -31.93 16.00
CA LEU A 24 -27.06 -31.82 14.73
C LEU A 24 -27.78 -30.90 13.74
N ASP A 25 -29.12 -30.89 13.77
CA ASP A 25 -29.95 -30.00 12.96
C ASP A 25 -29.69 -28.52 13.31
N LEU A 26 -29.57 -28.18 14.60
CA LEU A 26 -29.29 -26.82 15.06
C LEU A 26 -27.87 -26.38 14.67
N PHE A 27 -26.91 -27.30 14.65
CA PHE A 27 -25.57 -27.04 14.15
C PHE A 27 -25.59 -26.61 12.68
N PHE A 28 -26.29 -27.33 11.80
CA PHE A 28 -26.34 -26.98 10.37
C PHE A 28 -27.01 -25.63 10.13
N ILE A 29 -28.02 -25.28 10.91
CA ILE A 29 -28.66 -23.95 10.84
C ILE A 29 -27.64 -22.86 11.19
N HIS A 30 -26.98 -22.96 12.35
CA HIS A 30 -25.99 -21.96 12.78
C HIS A 30 -24.78 -21.88 11.84
N PHE A 31 -24.28 -23.03 11.39
CA PHE A 31 -23.18 -23.10 10.43
C PHE A 31 -23.54 -22.41 9.11
N SER A 32 -24.76 -22.63 8.60
CA SER A 32 -25.23 -22.00 7.37
C SER A 32 -25.32 -20.47 7.51
N ILE A 33 -25.78 -19.97 8.65
CA ILE A 33 -25.83 -18.52 8.95
C ILE A 33 -24.43 -17.92 8.95
N LEU A 34 -23.46 -18.55 9.63
CA LEU A 34 -22.08 -18.07 9.67
C LEU A 34 -21.43 -18.07 8.29
N LEU A 35 -21.68 -19.13 7.51
CA LEU A 35 -21.16 -19.26 6.17
C LEU A 35 -21.74 -18.16 5.25
N ALA A 36 -23.04 -17.87 5.37
CA ALA A 36 -23.67 -16.76 4.68
C ALA A 36 -23.08 -15.41 5.09
N GLU A 37 -22.83 -15.20 6.39
CA GLU A 37 -22.19 -13.97 6.88
C GLU A 37 -20.75 -13.81 6.34
N LYS A 38 -19.95 -14.89 6.33
CA LYS A 38 -18.60 -14.87 5.77
C LYS A 38 -18.62 -14.54 4.27
N ARG A 39 -19.46 -15.23 3.49
CA ARG A 39 -19.63 -14.95 2.06
C ARG A 39 -20.08 -13.51 1.81
N ARG A 40 -21.01 -12.99 2.62
CA ARG A 40 -21.45 -11.60 2.52
C ARG A 40 -20.29 -10.62 2.76
N LYS A 41 -19.47 -10.84 3.80
CA LYS A 41 -18.29 -10.01 4.08
C LYS A 41 -17.25 -10.05 2.96
N GLU A 42 -17.04 -11.23 2.38
CA GLU A 42 -16.15 -11.42 1.23
C GLU A 42 -16.67 -10.63 0.01
N THR A 43 -17.95 -10.81 -0.35
CA THR A 43 -18.60 -10.07 -1.46
C THR A 43 -18.54 -8.55 -1.25
N GLU A 44 -18.79 -8.08 -0.02
CA GLU A 44 -18.69 -6.65 0.32
C GLU A 44 -17.26 -6.13 0.15
N SER A 45 -16.26 -6.88 0.60
CA SER A 45 -14.85 -6.52 0.42
C SER A 45 -14.45 -6.49 -1.06
N ASP A 46 -14.91 -7.46 -1.86
CA ASP A 46 -14.66 -7.52 -3.29
C ASP A 46 -15.31 -6.36 -4.03
N TYR A 47 -16.56 -6.04 -3.68
CA TYR A 47 -17.29 -4.91 -4.25
C TYR A 47 -16.58 -3.59 -3.94
N ASN A 48 -16.24 -3.35 -2.67
CA ASN A 48 -15.51 -2.16 -2.25
C ASN A 48 -14.13 -2.08 -2.91
N GLY A 49 -13.45 -3.21 -3.05
CA GLY A 49 -12.16 -3.30 -3.74
C GLY A 49 -12.25 -2.97 -5.23
N LYS A 50 -13.33 -3.37 -5.91
CA LYS A 50 -13.57 -3.09 -7.33
C LYS A 50 -14.09 -1.67 -7.60
N GLN A 51 -14.82 -1.10 -6.65
CA GLN A 51 -15.45 0.22 -6.81
C GLN A 51 -14.54 1.38 -6.39
N SER A 52 -13.63 1.18 -5.43
CA SER A 52 -12.76 2.28 -5.03
C SER A 52 -11.56 2.38 -5.96
N VAL A 53 -11.41 3.54 -6.61
CA VAL A 53 -10.17 3.88 -7.30
C VAL A 53 -9.15 4.31 -6.23
N PRO A 54 -8.01 3.61 -6.10
CA PRO A 54 -6.99 4.01 -5.14
C PRO A 54 -6.37 5.35 -5.54
N TYR A 55 -6.22 6.25 -4.57
CA TYR A 55 -5.54 7.53 -4.77
C TYR A 55 -4.02 7.33 -4.86
N ILE A 56 -3.42 7.76 -5.98
CA ILE A 56 -1.99 7.64 -6.25
C ILE A 56 -1.30 8.93 -5.80
N MET A 57 -0.44 8.84 -4.78
CA MET A 57 0.25 10.00 -4.20
C MET A 57 1.33 10.58 -5.12
N LEU A 58 2.03 9.72 -5.88
CA LEU A 58 3.03 10.12 -6.86
C LEU A 58 2.56 9.64 -8.24
N GLU A 59 1.74 10.46 -8.90
CA GLU A 59 1.09 10.09 -10.16
C GLU A 59 2.10 9.73 -11.25
N ASP A 60 3.29 10.32 -11.23
CA ASP A 60 4.35 10.06 -12.21
C ASP A 60 5.09 8.73 -11.99
N SER A 61 4.87 8.02 -10.87
CA SER A 61 5.53 6.73 -10.61
C SER A 61 4.89 5.60 -11.43
N PRO A 62 5.61 4.99 -12.40
CA PRO A 62 5.08 3.88 -13.19
C PRO A 62 4.79 2.65 -12.31
N ILE A 63 5.54 2.49 -11.22
CA ILE A 63 5.39 1.39 -10.26
C ILE A 63 4.07 1.53 -9.50
N LEU A 64 3.76 2.73 -8.98
CA LEU A 64 2.49 2.97 -8.28
C LEU A 64 1.30 2.87 -9.23
N GLN A 65 1.42 3.39 -10.45
CA GLN A 65 0.37 3.25 -11.47
C GLN A 65 0.07 1.78 -11.80
N HIS A 66 1.11 0.95 -11.93
CA HIS A 66 0.92 -0.48 -12.18
C HIS A 66 0.32 -1.19 -10.96
N ALA A 67 0.85 -0.92 -9.76
CA ALA A 67 0.35 -1.50 -8.52
C ALA A 67 -1.12 -1.17 -8.26
N ALA A 68 -1.56 0.06 -8.57
CA ALA A 68 -2.95 0.50 -8.45
C ALA A 68 -3.91 -0.30 -9.35
N LYS A 69 -3.43 -0.80 -10.50
CA LYS A 69 -4.22 -1.61 -11.44
C LYS A 69 -4.25 -3.09 -11.07
N VAL A 70 -3.18 -3.59 -10.47
CA VAL A 70 -3.02 -5.02 -10.17
C VAL A 70 -3.60 -5.40 -8.80
N PHE A 71 -3.49 -4.52 -7.81
CA PHE A 71 -3.83 -4.84 -6.43
C PHE A 71 -5.17 -4.27 -6.00
N THR A 72 -5.79 -4.90 -5.00
CA THR A 72 -6.93 -4.30 -4.33
C THR A 72 -6.51 -3.01 -3.61
N PRO A 73 -7.41 -2.03 -3.46
CA PRO A 73 -7.14 -0.74 -2.82
C PRO A 73 -6.46 -0.85 -1.45
N ASN A 74 -6.83 -1.84 -0.63
CA ASN A 74 -6.22 -2.09 0.66
C ASN A 74 -4.75 -2.53 0.55
N ILE A 75 -4.44 -3.40 -0.41
CA ILE A 75 -3.07 -3.87 -0.66
C ILE A 75 -2.25 -2.74 -1.28
N PHE A 76 -2.81 -2.03 -2.26
CA PHE A 76 -2.19 -0.87 -2.88
C PHE A 76 -1.80 0.19 -1.85
N ASN A 77 -2.68 0.55 -0.91
CA ASN A 77 -2.36 1.53 0.13
C ASN A 77 -1.14 1.14 0.97
N ARG A 78 -0.94 -0.16 1.23
CA ARG A 78 0.25 -0.64 1.95
C ARG A 78 1.50 -0.54 1.09
N ILE A 79 1.40 -0.86 -0.19
CA ILE A 79 2.50 -0.74 -1.16
C ILE A 79 2.90 0.73 -1.29
N GLN A 80 1.94 1.63 -1.54
CA GLN A 80 2.18 3.06 -1.66
C GLN A 80 2.85 3.62 -0.41
N LYS A 81 2.40 3.23 0.79
CA LYS A 81 3.03 3.67 2.04
C LYS A 81 4.48 3.22 2.18
N GLN A 82 4.82 2.02 1.72
CA GLN A 82 6.21 1.55 1.76
C GLN A 82 7.04 2.21 0.67
N TYR A 83 6.50 2.33 -0.54
CA TYR A 83 7.16 3.00 -1.66
C TYR A 83 7.58 4.43 -1.30
N LEU A 84 6.67 5.20 -0.70
CA LEU A 84 6.94 6.56 -0.23
C LEU A 84 7.95 6.66 0.91
N LYS A 85 8.17 5.58 1.66
CA LYS A 85 9.19 5.53 2.72
C LYS A 85 10.57 5.20 2.19
N THR A 86 10.64 4.49 1.06
CA THR A 86 11.89 3.98 0.48
C THR A 86 12.41 4.86 -0.64
N GLU A 87 11.53 5.60 -1.32
CA GLU A 87 11.93 6.59 -2.32
C GLU A 87 12.27 7.91 -1.62
N PRO A 88 13.51 8.43 -1.73
CA PRO A 88 13.82 9.78 -1.33
C PRO A 88 12.95 10.73 -2.16
N TYR A 89 12.07 11.47 -1.53
CA TYR A 89 11.20 12.43 -2.22
C TYR A 89 12.07 13.55 -2.80
N ILE A 90 12.37 13.48 -4.10
CA ILE A 90 13.09 14.55 -4.81
C ILE A 90 12.13 15.75 -4.96
N MET A 91 12.17 16.70 -4.02
CA MET A 91 11.66 18.04 -4.31
C MET A 91 12.68 18.77 -5.18
N GLU A 92 12.56 18.65 -6.51
CA GLU A 92 13.32 19.52 -7.42
C GLU A 92 12.84 20.96 -7.26
N THR A 93 13.56 21.76 -6.47
CA THR A 93 13.38 23.21 -6.43
C THR A 93 14.61 23.84 -7.05
N LEU A 94 14.46 24.42 -8.24
CA LEU A 94 15.50 25.25 -8.84
C LEU A 94 15.64 26.53 -7.98
N SER A 95 16.77 26.66 -7.30
CA SER A 95 17.13 27.89 -6.60
C SER A 95 18.21 28.62 -7.38
N ASP A 96 17.96 29.90 -7.65
CA ASP A 96 18.79 30.94 -8.26
C ASP A 96 19.77 30.57 -9.40
N THR A 97 19.67 31.28 -10.52
CA THR A 97 20.60 31.12 -11.66
C THR A 97 21.77 32.08 -11.54
N ARG A 98 23.01 31.63 -11.80
CA ARG A 98 24.14 32.57 -11.98
C ARG A 98 23.95 33.44 -13.23
N ASP A 99 24.69 34.56 -13.29
CA ASP A 99 24.62 35.70 -14.22
C ASP A 99 24.44 35.41 -15.75
N ASP A 100 24.51 34.16 -16.22
CA ASP A 100 24.27 33.76 -17.61
C ASP A 100 23.02 32.88 -17.83
N GLY A 101 22.32 32.48 -16.77
CA GLY A 101 21.12 31.62 -16.84
C GLY A 101 21.40 30.15 -17.19
N MET A 102 22.67 29.74 -17.34
CA MET A 102 23.04 28.40 -17.81
C MET A 102 23.36 27.42 -16.68
N ILE A 103 23.79 27.92 -15.52
CA ILE A 103 24.08 27.10 -14.33
C ILE A 103 23.11 27.48 -13.21
N GLY A 104 22.42 26.48 -12.67
CA GLY A 104 21.50 26.60 -11.53
C GLY A 104 21.89 25.70 -10.37
N TYR A 105 21.32 25.97 -9.20
CA TYR A 105 21.42 25.09 -8.05
C TYR A 105 20.18 24.21 -7.94
N LEU A 106 20.40 22.90 -7.87
CA LEU A 106 19.37 21.94 -7.55
C LEU A 106 19.54 21.52 -6.08
N THR A 107 18.53 21.81 -5.28
CA THR A 107 18.44 21.31 -3.91
C THR A 107 17.65 20.01 -3.91
N TYR A 108 18.17 18.97 -3.28
CA TYR A 108 17.44 17.74 -2.99
C TYR A 108 17.48 17.42 -1.50
N MET A 109 16.34 16.95 -1.00
CA MET A 109 16.17 16.49 0.37
C MET A 109 16.26 14.97 0.37
N ILE A 110 17.25 14.42 1.07
CA ILE A 110 17.31 12.99 1.35
C ILE A 110 16.67 12.78 2.71
N GLU A 111 15.46 12.21 2.75
CA GLU A 111 14.81 11.79 3.99
C GLU A 111 15.07 10.30 4.23
N ASP A 112 16.02 9.99 5.12
CA ASP A 112 16.38 8.63 5.49
C ASP A 112 15.82 8.31 6.89
N GLY A 113 14.49 8.26 7.00
CA GLY A 113 13.72 7.81 8.17
C GLY A 113 13.80 8.64 9.47
N GLU A 114 14.99 9.00 9.92
CA GLU A 114 15.27 9.80 11.13
C GLU A 114 16.02 11.10 10.84
N ARG A 115 16.61 11.24 9.63
CA ARG A 115 17.45 12.38 9.27
C ARG A 115 17.05 12.90 7.89
N SER A 116 16.69 14.18 7.83
CA SER A 116 16.61 14.91 6.57
C SER A 116 17.94 15.61 6.35
N ASP A 117 18.56 15.36 5.20
CA ASP A 117 19.83 15.99 4.82
C ASP A 117 19.61 16.74 3.52
N GLU A 118 19.80 18.06 3.57
CA GLU A 118 19.70 18.94 2.41
C GLU A 118 21.02 18.90 1.65
N ARG A 119 20.95 18.64 0.35
CA ARG A 119 22.12 18.62 -0.52
C ARG A 119 21.87 19.53 -1.71
N VAL A 120 22.83 20.40 -1.96
CA VAL A 120 22.80 21.34 -3.08
C VAL A 120 23.84 20.90 -4.10
N VAL A 121 23.42 20.67 -5.34
CA VAL A 121 24.32 20.37 -6.46
C VAL A 121 24.20 21.42 -7.55
N LEU A 122 25.31 21.67 -8.22
CA LEU A 122 25.37 22.53 -9.39
C LEU A 122 24.91 21.73 -10.61
N VAL A 123 23.97 22.29 -11.37
CA VAL A 123 23.42 21.67 -12.58
C VAL A 123 23.55 22.64 -13.74
N ASP A 124 24.05 22.13 -14.86
CA ASP A 124 23.98 22.81 -16.13
C ASP A 124 22.54 22.65 -16.67
N ILE A 125 21.80 23.74 -16.73
CA ILE A 125 20.38 23.77 -17.09
C ILE A 125 20.20 23.44 -18.58
N SER A 126 21.16 23.81 -19.43
CA SER A 126 21.09 23.60 -20.88
C SER A 126 21.22 22.12 -21.26
N THR A 127 22.01 21.36 -20.49
CA THR A 127 22.29 19.94 -20.75
C THR A 127 21.62 19.00 -19.75
N ARG A 128 21.05 19.53 -18.65
CA ARG A 128 20.55 18.77 -17.50
C ARG A 128 21.59 17.79 -16.93
N THR A 129 22.85 18.21 -16.89
CA THR A 129 23.95 17.41 -16.33
C THR A 129 24.51 18.04 -15.07
N LEU A 130 25.05 17.19 -14.18
CA LEU A 130 25.71 17.65 -12.97
C LEU A 130 27.05 18.31 -13.32
N VAL A 131 27.31 19.47 -12.72
CA VAL A 131 28.60 20.16 -12.80
C VAL A 131 29.44 19.74 -11.60
N CYS A 132 30.61 19.14 -11.87
CA CYS A 132 31.56 18.65 -10.86
C CYS A 132 32.66 19.67 -10.57
#